data_AF-A0A1N6TQ58-F1
#
_entry.id   AF-A0A1N6TQ58-F1
#
_cell.length_a   1.000
_cell.length_b   1.000
_cell.length_c   1.000
_cell.angle_alpha   90.00
_cell.angle_beta   90.00
_cell.angle_gamma   90.00
#
_symmetry.space_group_name_H-M   'P 1'
#
loop_
_entity.id
_entity.type
_entity.pdbx_description
1 polymer ?
#
loop_
_entity_poly.entity_id
_entity_poly.type
_entity_poly.pdbx_seq_one_letter_code
_entity_poly.pdbx_strand_id
1 'polypeptide(L)'
;MSSNNYEKKVYIYDGSYQGLMTALYLAFKQREAPIKILSQTDFRDDLFYQTKTIITDIDKAAFFSEQIKNHISVQALNNIFHAYLSETEKLELYIFRYLFMGFKVGEKVDQYLTKNYVRQVQDLAHKVRHESHRLKGLIRLQEAAGGKYYAAVEPDYKTLVLLAPHFKNRFSTMNWIIHDLKREEAVIYSAEDKEWLLIDLEKDFKPELSQKETEVQDLWRAFFSAVSIKNRRNRKVQQQFMPQKYWKHLIERPGSSQNHRLE
;
A
#
# COMPACT_ATOMS: atom_id res chain seq x y z
N MET A 1 17.01 -24.73 -40.28
CA MET A 1 16.93 -23.30 -39.96
C MET A 1 15.48 -22.99 -39.59
N SER A 2 15.17 -22.98 -38.30
CA SER A 2 13.87 -22.56 -37.80
C SER A 2 14.14 -21.39 -36.86
N SER A 3 14.10 -20.19 -37.42
CA SER A 3 14.28 -18.93 -36.71
C SER A 3 13.17 -18.81 -35.68
N ASN A 4 13.46 -19.20 -34.44
CA ASN A 4 12.56 -19.07 -33.31
C ASN A 4 12.50 -17.57 -32.95
N ASN A 5 11.66 -16.84 -33.67
CA ASN A 5 11.40 -15.44 -33.44
C ASN A 5 10.57 -15.35 -32.15
N TYR A 6 11.22 -15.39 -30.98
CA TYR A 6 10.58 -15.00 -29.73
C TYR A 6 10.26 -13.52 -29.86
N GLU A 7 9.09 -13.20 -30.43
CA GLU A 7 8.57 -11.85 -30.45
C GLU A 7 8.63 -11.31 -29.03
N LYS A 8 9.36 -10.22 -28.85
CA LYS A 8 9.56 -9.56 -27.55
C LYS A 8 8.26 -8.84 -27.19
N LYS A 9 7.28 -9.62 -26.72
CA LYS A 9 5.94 -9.15 -26.36
C LYS A 9 5.97 -8.39 -25.03
N VAL A 10 5.40 -7.18 -25.05
CA VAL A 10 5.21 -6.33 -23.87
C VAL A 10 3.72 -6.19 -23.61
N TYR A 11 3.27 -6.59 -22.42
CA TYR A 11 1.88 -6.40 -22.02
C TYR A 11 1.74 -5.05 -21.32
N ILE A 12 0.72 -4.29 -21.71
CA ILE A 12 0.46 -2.95 -21.16
C ILE A 12 -0.94 -2.96 -20.54
N TYR A 13 -1.07 -2.60 -19.26
CA TYR A 13 -2.35 -2.54 -18.54
C TYR A 13 -2.56 -1.17 -17.90
N ASP A 14 -3.77 -0.90 -17.40
CA ASP A 14 -4.19 0.39 -16.84
C ASP A 14 -3.52 0.80 -15.50
N GLY A 15 -2.60 0.00 -14.97
CA GLY A 15 -1.96 0.25 -13.68
C GLY A 15 -2.76 -0.26 -12.47
N SER A 16 -4.00 -0.71 -12.64
CA SER A 16 -4.83 -1.25 -11.55
C SER A 16 -4.46 -2.69 -11.19
N TYR A 17 -4.77 -3.11 -9.95
CA TYR A 17 -4.54 -4.48 -9.52
C TYR A 17 -5.34 -5.49 -10.39
N GLN A 18 -6.58 -5.16 -10.72
CA GLN A 18 -7.45 -5.96 -11.57
C GLN A 18 -6.88 -6.06 -13.01
N GLY A 19 -6.31 -4.97 -13.53
CA GLY A 19 -5.62 -4.96 -14.82
C GLY A 19 -4.39 -5.86 -14.82
N LEU A 20 -3.57 -5.81 -13.78
CA LEU A 20 -2.43 -6.73 -13.61
C LEU A 20 -2.88 -8.18 -13.56
N MET A 21 -3.91 -8.49 -12.76
CA MET A 21 -4.45 -9.85 -12.65
C MET A 21 -5.02 -10.35 -13.99
N THR A 22 -5.65 -9.47 -14.77
CA THR A 22 -6.13 -9.79 -16.13
C THR A 22 -4.97 -10.07 -17.08
N ALA A 23 -3.91 -9.26 -17.03
CA ALA A 23 -2.71 -9.44 -17.86
C ALA A 23 -2.01 -10.78 -17.54
N LEU A 24 -1.87 -11.11 -16.27
CA LEU A 24 -1.31 -12.39 -15.82
C LEU A 24 -2.19 -13.56 -16.27
N TYR A 25 -3.51 -13.50 -16.06
CA TYR A 25 -4.44 -14.52 -16.55
C TYR A 25 -4.28 -14.79 -18.04
N LEU A 26 -4.22 -13.75 -18.87
CA LEU A 26 -4.06 -13.88 -20.32
C LEU A 26 -2.71 -14.49 -20.69
N ALA A 27 -1.62 -14.10 -20.02
CA ALA A 27 -0.30 -14.69 -20.23
C ALA A 27 -0.32 -16.21 -19.95
N PHE A 28 -0.92 -16.65 -18.85
CA PHE A 28 -1.06 -18.07 -18.53
C PHE A 28 -1.98 -18.81 -19.50
N LYS A 29 -3.15 -18.24 -19.82
CA LYS A 29 -4.12 -18.85 -20.73
C LYS A 29 -3.54 -19.08 -22.13
N GLN A 30 -2.76 -18.13 -22.62
CA GLN A 30 -2.16 -18.17 -23.95
C GLN A 30 -0.79 -18.85 -23.96
N ARG A 31 -0.30 -19.27 -22.78
CA ARG A 31 1.05 -19.84 -22.58
C ARG A 31 2.15 -18.91 -23.12
N GLU A 32 1.93 -17.61 -22.99
CA GLU A 32 2.87 -16.57 -23.39
C GLU A 32 3.69 -16.13 -22.18
N ALA A 33 5.01 -15.98 -22.37
CA ALA A 33 5.91 -15.42 -21.38
C ALA A 33 6.33 -14.01 -21.82
N PRO A 34 5.57 -12.95 -21.47
CA PRO A 34 5.91 -11.59 -21.86
C PRO A 34 7.27 -11.20 -21.27
N ILE A 35 8.05 -10.43 -22.03
CA ILE A 35 9.35 -9.94 -21.56
C ILE A 35 9.21 -8.84 -20.51
N LYS A 36 8.10 -8.08 -20.58
CA LYS A 36 7.72 -7.01 -19.66
C LYS A 36 6.20 -6.99 -19.55
N ILE A 37 5.72 -6.68 -18.35
CA ILE A 37 4.33 -6.31 -18.07
C ILE A 37 4.45 -4.93 -17.42
N LEU A 38 3.84 -3.91 -18.00
CA LEU A 38 4.01 -2.52 -17.58
C LEU A 38 2.65 -1.84 -17.44
N SER A 39 2.55 -0.95 -16.46
CA SER A 39 1.45 0.00 -16.41
C SER A 39 1.50 0.96 -17.61
N GLN A 40 0.38 1.55 -18.00
CA GLN A 40 0.32 2.57 -19.04
C GLN A 40 1.19 3.79 -18.70
N THR A 41 1.31 4.13 -17.42
CA THR A 41 2.13 5.26 -16.95
C THR A 41 3.63 5.00 -17.08
N ASP A 42 4.07 3.75 -16.91
CA ASP A 42 5.48 3.35 -17.03
C ASP A 42 5.91 3.02 -18.46
N PHE A 43 4.94 2.85 -19.36
CA PHE A 43 5.23 2.51 -20.75
C PHE A 43 5.81 3.72 -21.50
N ARG A 44 7.00 3.53 -22.06
CA ARG A 44 7.62 4.44 -23.03
C ARG A 44 7.63 3.72 -24.37
N ASP A 45 7.10 4.37 -25.40
CA ASP A 45 7.02 3.78 -26.72
C ASP A 45 8.43 3.44 -27.24
N ASP A 46 8.56 2.23 -27.77
CA ASP A 46 9.82 1.68 -28.24
C ASP A 46 9.54 0.78 -29.46
N LEU A 47 10.13 1.15 -30.59
CA LEU A 47 9.93 0.55 -31.90
C LEU A 47 10.32 -0.94 -31.96
N PHE A 48 11.08 -1.44 -30.98
CA PHE A 48 11.62 -2.81 -30.98
C PHE A 48 10.74 -3.84 -30.27
N TYR A 49 9.59 -3.45 -29.71
CA TYR A 49 8.69 -4.36 -28.99
C TYR A 49 7.33 -4.50 -29.67
N GLN A 50 6.80 -5.73 -29.66
CA GLN A 50 5.40 -5.94 -29.99
C GLN A 50 4.57 -5.68 -28.74
N THR A 51 3.78 -4.63 -28.76
CA THR A 51 2.94 -4.23 -27.63
C THR A 51 1.59 -4.91 -27.70
N LYS A 52 1.05 -5.28 -26.54
CA LYS A 52 -0.29 -5.81 -26.40
C LYS A 52 -0.99 -5.09 -25.26
N THR A 53 -1.95 -4.25 -25.60
CA THR A 53 -2.80 -3.57 -24.64
C THR A 53 -3.78 -4.56 -24.04
N ILE A 54 -3.81 -4.64 -22.73
CA ILE A 54 -4.69 -5.49 -21.95
C ILE A 54 -5.84 -4.62 -21.43
N ILE A 55 -7.05 -5.01 -21.79
CA ILE A 55 -8.28 -4.41 -21.26
C ILE A 55 -8.62 -5.12 -19.95
N THR A 56 -8.79 -4.35 -18.88
CA THR A 56 -9.12 -4.87 -17.56
C THR A 56 -10.49 -5.56 -17.57
N ASP A 57 -10.53 -6.77 -17.02
CA ASP A 57 -11.72 -7.60 -16.95
C ASP A 57 -11.84 -8.16 -15.53
N ILE A 58 -12.84 -7.64 -14.80
CA ILE A 58 -13.04 -7.93 -13.38
C ILE A 58 -13.32 -9.41 -13.16
N ASP A 59 -14.09 -10.04 -14.03
CA ASP A 59 -14.46 -11.46 -13.92
C ASP A 59 -13.24 -12.35 -14.14
N LYS A 60 -12.39 -12.04 -15.13
CA LYS A 60 -11.12 -12.76 -15.36
C LYS A 60 -10.15 -12.56 -14.20
N ALA A 61 -10.04 -11.35 -13.67
CA ALA A 61 -9.18 -11.04 -12.53
C ALA A 61 -9.63 -11.80 -11.27
N ALA A 62 -10.93 -11.83 -10.98
CA ALA A 62 -11.52 -12.58 -9.89
C ALA A 62 -11.32 -14.09 -10.06
N PHE A 63 -11.63 -14.61 -11.25
CA PHE A 63 -11.40 -16.02 -11.59
C PHE A 63 -9.94 -16.43 -11.34
N PHE A 64 -9.00 -15.65 -11.86
CA PHE A 64 -7.57 -15.95 -11.70
C PHE A 64 -7.12 -15.87 -10.24
N SER A 65 -7.67 -14.94 -9.47
CA SER A 65 -7.45 -14.87 -8.02
C SER A 65 -7.92 -16.14 -7.29
N GLU A 66 -9.07 -16.70 -7.66
CA GLU A 66 -9.52 -18.00 -7.14
C GLU A 66 -8.59 -19.15 -7.56
N GLN A 67 -8.11 -19.16 -8.81
CA GLN A 67 -7.16 -20.17 -9.26
C GLN A 67 -5.88 -20.16 -8.44
N ILE A 68 -5.34 -18.97 -8.12
CA ILE A 68 -4.15 -18.81 -7.27
C ILE A 68 -4.42 -19.34 -5.86
N LYS A 69 -5.57 -18.98 -5.27
CA LYS A 69 -5.94 -19.45 -3.92
C LYS A 69 -6.02 -20.97 -3.84
N ASN A 70 -6.64 -21.60 -4.85
CA ASN A 70 -6.93 -23.03 -4.86
C ASN A 70 -5.71 -23.89 -5.24
N HIS A 71 -4.85 -23.41 -6.14
CA HIS A 71 -3.71 -24.20 -6.65
C HIS A 71 -2.37 -23.85 -6.00
N ILE A 72 -2.25 -22.66 -5.41
CA ILE A 72 -1.02 -22.20 -4.77
C ILE A 72 -1.28 -22.05 -3.28
N SER A 73 -1.87 -20.92 -2.85
CA SER A 73 -2.35 -20.69 -1.49
C SER A 73 -3.01 -19.30 -1.37
N VAL A 74 -3.81 -19.10 -0.32
CA VAL A 74 -4.30 -17.76 0.07
C VAL A 74 -3.13 -16.83 0.41
N GLN A 75 -2.08 -17.35 1.06
CA GLN A 75 -0.91 -16.56 1.41
C GLN A 75 -0.17 -16.05 0.17
N ALA A 76 -0.08 -16.85 -0.89
CA ALA A 76 0.53 -16.44 -2.14
C ALA A 76 -0.23 -15.29 -2.80
N LEU A 77 -1.57 -15.34 -2.82
CA LEU A 77 -2.40 -14.23 -3.30
C LEU A 77 -2.18 -12.96 -2.46
N ASN A 78 -2.13 -13.10 -1.14
CA ASN A 78 -1.84 -11.99 -0.25
C ASN A 78 -0.45 -11.39 -0.51
N ASN A 79 0.58 -12.23 -0.69
CA ASN A 79 1.94 -11.79 -1.01
C ASN A 79 1.95 -10.99 -2.32
N ILE A 80 1.24 -11.46 -3.35
CA ILE A 80 1.11 -10.77 -4.64
C ILE A 80 0.45 -9.40 -4.47
N PHE A 81 -0.66 -9.32 -3.75
CA PHE A 81 -1.36 -8.06 -3.52
C PHE A 81 -0.50 -7.05 -2.74
N HIS A 82 0.16 -7.49 -1.66
CA HIS A 82 1.04 -6.59 -0.89
C HIS A 82 2.28 -6.18 -1.69
N ALA A 83 2.84 -7.09 -2.48
CA ALA A 83 3.95 -6.75 -3.35
C ALA A 83 3.51 -5.70 -4.40
N TYR A 84 2.34 -5.86 -5.02
CA TYR A 84 1.77 -4.87 -5.97
C TYR A 84 1.73 -3.46 -5.38
N LEU A 85 1.29 -3.31 -4.14
CA LEU A 85 1.24 -2.02 -3.43
C LEU A 85 2.62 -1.39 -3.14
N SER A 86 3.72 -2.08 -3.45
CA SER A 86 5.07 -1.55 -3.25
C SER A 86 5.54 -0.59 -4.34
N GLU A 87 4.88 -0.58 -5.51
CA GLU A 87 5.24 0.26 -6.67
C GLU A 87 6.71 0.13 -7.11
N THR A 88 7.30 -1.04 -6.91
CA THR A 88 8.70 -1.29 -7.28
C THR A 88 8.81 -1.68 -8.75
N GLU A 89 9.80 -1.15 -9.46
CA GLU A 89 10.05 -1.50 -10.86
C GLU A 89 10.21 -3.01 -11.08
N LYS A 90 9.71 -3.51 -12.22
CA LYS A 90 9.81 -4.92 -12.68
C LYS A 90 9.06 -5.93 -11.82
N LEU A 91 8.30 -5.47 -10.83
CA LEU A 91 7.55 -6.32 -9.93
C LEU A 91 6.59 -7.26 -10.65
N GLU A 92 5.91 -6.79 -11.70
CA GLU A 92 4.93 -7.58 -12.44
C GLU A 92 5.56 -8.86 -13.02
N LEU A 93 6.81 -8.76 -13.49
CA LEU A 93 7.55 -9.91 -13.99
C LEU A 93 8.01 -10.84 -12.85
N TYR A 94 8.34 -10.29 -11.68
CA TYR A 94 8.60 -11.11 -10.49
C TYR A 94 7.34 -11.87 -10.05
N ILE A 95 6.18 -11.22 -10.04
CA ILE A 95 4.88 -11.83 -9.77
C ILE A 95 4.58 -12.92 -10.80
N PHE A 96 4.77 -12.66 -12.10
CA PHE A 96 4.56 -13.66 -13.14
C PHE A 96 5.42 -14.92 -12.92
N ARG A 97 6.72 -14.75 -12.65
CA ARG A 97 7.64 -15.88 -12.39
C ARG A 97 7.33 -16.60 -11.09
N TYR A 98 6.94 -15.85 -10.06
CA TYR A 98 6.47 -16.39 -8.78
C TYR A 98 5.25 -17.29 -9.00
N LEU A 99 4.24 -16.81 -9.72
CA LEU A 99 3.05 -17.59 -10.10
C LEU A 99 3.40 -18.79 -10.97
N PHE A 100 4.30 -18.63 -11.94
CA PHE A 100 4.68 -19.72 -12.84
C PHE A 100 5.34 -20.88 -12.07
N MET A 101 6.12 -20.57 -11.03
CA MET A 101 6.63 -21.59 -10.13
C MET A 101 5.54 -22.09 -9.18
N GLY A 102 4.70 -21.21 -8.64
CA GLY A 102 3.61 -21.57 -7.74
C GLY A 102 2.65 -22.59 -8.36
N PHE A 103 2.26 -22.43 -9.62
CA PHE A 103 1.42 -23.42 -10.30
C PHE A 103 2.12 -24.78 -10.55
N LYS A 104 3.44 -24.89 -10.35
CA LYS A 104 4.18 -26.14 -10.43
C LYS A 104 4.38 -26.81 -9.07
N VAL A 105 4.62 -26.02 -8.03
CA VAL A 105 5.04 -26.53 -6.70
C VAL A 105 3.98 -26.31 -5.60
N GLY A 106 2.89 -25.63 -5.92
CA GLY A 106 1.83 -25.26 -4.99
C GLY A 106 2.29 -24.27 -3.91
N GLU A 107 1.73 -24.42 -2.71
CA GLU A 107 2.03 -23.59 -1.53
C GLU A 107 3.52 -23.53 -1.17
N LYS A 108 4.30 -24.55 -1.55
CA LYS A 108 5.74 -24.61 -1.27
C LYS A 108 6.52 -23.50 -1.96
N VAL A 109 5.94 -22.79 -2.94
CA VAL A 109 6.58 -21.68 -3.65
C VAL A 109 7.22 -20.66 -2.69
N ASP A 110 6.57 -20.42 -1.55
CA ASP A 110 7.03 -19.49 -0.52
C ASP A 110 8.34 -19.93 0.17
N GLN A 111 8.74 -21.20 0.03
CA GLN A 111 9.97 -21.75 0.61
C GLN A 111 11.18 -21.62 -0.33
N TYR A 112 10.96 -21.31 -1.61
CA TYR A 112 12.01 -21.24 -2.62
C TYR A 112 12.74 -19.87 -2.63
N LEU A 113 13.20 -19.42 -1.47
CA LEU A 113 13.87 -18.12 -1.28
C LEU A 113 15.17 -17.95 -2.08
N THR A 114 15.77 -19.06 -2.51
CA THR A 114 16.94 -19.06 -3.42
C THR A 114 16.59 -18.51 -4.81
N LYS A 115 15.32 -18.49 -5.20
CA LYS A 115 14.85 -17.86 -6.43
C LYS A 115 14.63 -16.38 -6.19
N ASN A 116 15.36 -15.54 -6.92
CA ASN A 116 15.31 -14.09 -6.73
C ASN A 116 13.88 -13.53 -6.82
N TYR A 117 13.06 -13.96 -7.79
CA TYR A 117 11.68 -13.47 -7.94
C TYR A 117 10.77 -13.82 -6.75
N VAL A 118 10.98 -14.98 -6.10
CA VAL A 118 10.24 -15.33 -4.87
C VAL A 118 10.63 -14.40 -3.75
N ARG A 119 11.93 -14.26 -3.52
CA ARG A 119 12.46 -13.37 -2.49
C ARG A 119 12.00 -11.93 -2.68
N GLN A 120 12.04 -11.39 -3.92
CA GLN A 120 11.57 -10.03 -4.20
C GLN A 120 10.09 -9.86 -3.84
N VAL A 121 9.21 -10.78 -4.26
CA VAL A 121 7.78 -10.72 -3.93
C VAL A 121 7.57 -10.75 -2.41
N GLN A 122 8.23 -11.65 -1.70
CA GLN A 122 8.07 -11.75 -0.24
C GLN A 122 8.65 -10.56 0.52
N ASP A 123 9.85 -10.09 0.15
CA ASP A 123 10.50 -8.95 0.79
C ASP A 123 9.64 -7.68 0.64
N LEU A 124 9.08 -7.46 -0.57
CA LEU A 124 8.19 -6.33 -0.84
C LEU A 124 6.88 -6.47 -0.06
N ALA A 125 6.25 -7.65 -0.08
CA ALA A 125 5.03 -7.93 0.67
C ALA A 125 5.22 -7.66 2.18
N HIS A 126 6.34 -8.13 2.73
CA HIS A 126 6.72 -7.91 4.13
C HIS A 126 6.89 -6.42 4.43
N LYS A 127 7.65 -5.68 3.61
CA LYS A 127 7.87 -4.23 3.79
C LYS A 127 6.55 -3.44 3.78
N VAL A 128 5.67 -3.69 2.81
CA VAL A 128 4.35 -3.05 2.73
C VAL A 128 3.50 -3.35 3.96
N ARG A 129 3.43 -4.64 4.36
CA ARG A 129 2.65 -5.06 5.55
C ARG A 129 3.19 -4.41 6.82
N HIS A 130 4.51 -4.35 6.99
CA HIS A 130 5.15 -3.74 8.15
C HIS A 130 4.88 -2.24 8.21
N GLU A 131 4.98 -1.53 7.09
CA GLU A 131 4.66 -0.10 7.03
C GLU A 131 3.18 0.14 7.36
N SER A 132 2.26 -0.58 6.73
CA SER A 132 0.83 -0.47 7.01
C SER A 132 0.50 -0.75 8.48
N HIS A 133 1.07 -1.81 9.07
CA HIS A 133 0.86 -2.11 10.49
C HIS A 133 1.35 -0.98 11.40
N ARG A 134 2.51 -0.40 11.10
CA ARG A 134 3.06 0.73 11.85
C ARG A 134 2.17 1.97 11.75
N LEU A 135 1.67 2.30 10.56
CA LEU A 135 0.85 3.48 10.33
C LEU A 135 -0.47 3.43 11.10
N LYS A 136 -1.03 2.25 11.38
CA LYS A 136 -2.21 2.09 12.26
C LYS A 136 -2.01 2.75 13.64
N GLY A 137 -0.79 2.74 14.18
CA GLY A 137 -0.47 3.37 15.46
C GLY A 137 0.08 4.80 15.35
N LEU A 138 0.49 5.24 14.16
CA LEU A 138 1.12 6.56 13.96
C LEU A 138 0.16 7.62 13.43
N ILE A 139 -0.87 7.23 12.69
CA ILE A 139 -1.86 8.17 12.17
C ILE A 139 -2.53 8.90 13.33
N ARG A 140 -2.64 10.22 13.19
CA ARG A 140 -3.32 11.11 14.14
C ARG A 140 -4.47 11.77 13.41
N LEU A 141 -5.69 11.42 13.80
CA LEU A 141 -6.89 12.10 13.33
C LEU A 141 -7.05 13.40 14.12
N GLN A 142 -7.25 14.48 13.40
CA GLN A 142 -7.47 15.83 13.93
C GLN A 142 -8.88 16.27 13.54
N GLU A 143 -9.60 16.92 14.43
CA GLU A 143 -10.92 17.46 14.12
C GLU A 143 -10.78 18.64 13.14
N ALA A 144 -11.40 18.50 11.98
CA ALA A 144 -11.56 19.53 10.98
C ALA A 144 -12.90 20.28 11.18
N ALA A 145 -13.01 21.45 10.56
CA ALA A 145 -14.25 22.20 10.51
C ALA A 145 -15.43 21.31 10.04
N GLY A 146 -16.61 21.48 10.65
CA GLY A 146 -17.79 20.70 10.33
C GLY A 146 -17.85 19.29 10.95
N GLY A 147 -17.08 19.02 12.01
CA GLY A 147 -17.18 17.77 12.79
C GLY A 147 -16.65 16.53 12.07
N LYS A 148 -15.82 16.74 11.04
CA LYS A 148 -15.11 15.69 10.30
C LYS A 148 -13.70 15.56 10.85
N TYR A 149 -13.03 14.45 10.56
CA TYR A 149 -11.67 14.21 11.00
C TYR A 149 -10.72 14.06 9.81
N TYR A 150 -9.51 14.56 9.96
CA TYR A 150 -8.48 14.51 8.92
C TYR A 150 -7.16 14.01 9.49
N ALA A 151 -6.46 13.20 8.72
CA ALA A 151 -5.08 12.83 8.98
C ALA A 151 -4.27 12.87 7.69
N ALA A 152 -3.04 13.38 7.79
CA ALA A 152 -2.05 13.33 6.72
C ALA A 152 -1.00 12.25 7.00
N VAL A 153 -0.55 11.57 5.95
CA VAL A 153 0.55 10.60 5.96
C VAL A 153 1.38 10.70 4.68
N GLU A 154 2.63 10.24 4.76
CA GLU A 154 3.53 10.08 3.58
C GLU A 154 4.21 8.71 3.66
N PRO A 155 3.49 7.62 3.34
CA PRO A 155 4.04 6.27 3.32
C PRO A 155 4.97 6.05 2.13
N ASP A 156 5.93 5.13 2.29
CA ASP A 156 6.77 4.67 1.19
C ASP A 156 5.93 3.92 0.16
N TYR A 157 4.93 3.15 0.59
CA TYR A 157 4.10 2.25 -0.21
C TYR A 157 2.61 2.68 -0.24
N LYS A 158 1.83 2.14 -1.19
CA LYS A 158 0.37 2.34 -1.31
C LYS A 158 -0.39 1.64 -0.19
N THR A 159 -0.33 2.20 1.01
CA THR A 159 -0.85 1.57 2.23
C THR A 159 -2.31 1.90 2.55
N LEU A 160 -2.89 2.93 1.91
CA LEU A 160 -4.22 3.45 2.24
C LEU A 160 -5.32 2.37 2.22
N VAL A 161 -5.37 1.54 1.17
CA VAL A 161 -6.34 0.44 1.04
C VAL A 161 -6.20 -0.59 2.18
N LEU A 162 -5.00 -0.77 2.74
CA LEU A 162 -4.74 -1.67 3.87
C LEU A 162 -5.09 -1.03 5.22
N LEU A 163 -5.09 0.30 5.29
CA LEU A 163 -5.42 1.07 6.48
C LEU A 163 -6.93 1.23 6.64
N ALA A 164 -7.67 1.44 5.56
CA ALA A 164 -9.09 1.74 5.56
C ALA A 164 -9.94 0.78 6.44
N PRO A 165 -9.80 -0.56 6.36
CA PRO A 165 -10.58 -1.46 7.21
C PRO A 165 -10.29 -1.30 8.71
N HIS A 166 -9.05 -0.99 9.08
CA HIS A 166 -8.68 -0.78 10.48
C HIS A 166 -9.34 0.49 11.05
N PHE A 167 -9.25 1.61 10.32
CA PHE A 167 -9.83 2.88 10.77
C PHE A 167 -11.36 2.87 10.70
N LYS A 168 -11.97 2.20 9.71
CA LYS A 168 -13.41 1.96 9.66
C LYS A 168 -13.91 1.26 10.92
N ASN A 169 -13.21 0.20 11.35
CA ASN A 169 -13.61 -0.54 12.54
C ASN A 169 -13.35 0.22 13.84
N ARG A 170 -12.26 1.00 13.90
CA ARG A 170 -11.86 1.74 15.11
C ARG A 170 -12.63 3.04 15.32
N PHE A 171 -12.98 3.73 14.23
CA PHE A 171 -13.62 5.05 14.22
C PHE A 171 -14.91 5.01 13.39
N SER A 172 -15.73 3.99 13.62
CA SER A 172 -16.94 3.69 12.83
C SER A 172 -18.06 4.72 12.97
N THR A 173 -17.97 5.63 13.94
CA THR A 173 -18.98 6.66 14.21
C THR A 173 -18.55 8.05 13.76
N MET A 174 -17.37 8.17 13.15
CA MET A 174 -16.75 9.44 12.77
C MET A 174 -16.58 9.48 11.26
N ASN A 175 -16.91 10.62 10.64
CA ASN A 175 -16.53 10.86 9.26
C ASN A 175 -15.05 11.26 9.23
N TRP A 176 -14.23 10.54 8.47
CA TRP A 176 -12.79 10.79 8.45
C TRP A 176 -12.17 10.68 7.07
N ILE A 177 -11.05 11.37 6.91
CA ILE A 177 -10.21 11.37 5.72
C ILE A 177 -8.77 11.03 6.14
N ILE A 178 -8.16 10.05 5.47
CA ILE A 178 -6.72 9.75 5.60
C ILE A 178 -6.07 10.02 4.25
N HIS A 179 -5.26 11.06 4.19
CA HIS A 179 -4.63 11.59 2.97
C HIS A 179 -3.16 11.16 2.90
N ASP A 180 -2.80 10.42 1.84
CA ASP A 180 -1.42 10.20 1.41
C ASP A 180 -0.93 11.40 0.59
N LEU A 181 -0.21 12.32 1.26
CA LEU A 181 0.30 13.54 0.63
C LEU A 181 1.33 13.27 -0.48
N LYS A 182 1.97 12.10 -0.50
CA LYS A 182 2.98 11.76 -1.50
C LYS A 182 2.33 11.44 -2.84
N ARG A 183 1.14 10.82 -2.80
CA ARG A 183 0.40 10.36 -3.98
C ARG A 183 -0.80 11.22 -4.31
N GLU A 184 -1.13 12.17 -3.44
CA GLU A 184 -2.33 13.00 -3.57
C GLU A 184 -3.59 12.10 -3.63
N GLU A 185 -3.58 11.00 -2.88
CA GLU A 185 -4.68 10.03 -2.77
C GLU A 185 -5.23 10.07 -1.33
N ALA A 186 -6.53 9.84 -1.15
CA ALA A 186 -7.12 9.73 0.18
C ALA A 186 -8.19 8.66 0.28
N VAL A 187 -8.27 8.07 1.48
CA VAL A 187 -9.43 7.28 1.88
C VAL A 187 -10.39 8.20 2.62
N ILE A 188 -11.61 8.30 2.12
CA ILE A 188 -12.73 8.96 2.77
C ILE A 188 -13.68 7.92 3.31
N TYR A 189 -14.10 8.06 4.56
CA TYR A 189 -15.10 7.20 5.18
C TYR A 189 -16.32 7.98 5.62
N SER A 190 -17.49 7.45 5.25
CA SER A 190 -18.80 7.90 5.70
C SER A 190 -19.28 7.00 6.86
N ALA A 191 -19.50 7.60 8.02
CA ALA A 191 -20.05 6.92 9.18
C ALA A 191 -21.54 6.59 9.02
N GLU A 192 -22.25 7.35 8.17
CA GLU A 192 -23.65 7.12 7.84
C GLU A 192 -23.79 5.86 6.97
N ASP A 193 -23.08 5.84 5.85
CA ASP A 193 -23.16 4.74 4.88
C ASP A 193 -22.37 3.49 5.33
N LYS A 194 -21.47 3.66 6.32
CA LYS A 194 -20.47 2.66 6.72
C LYS A 194 -19.54 2.24 5.58
N GLU A 195 -19.34 3.10 4.60
CA GLU A 195 -18.52 2.84 3.42
C GLU A 195 -17.30 3.76 3.38
N TRP A 196 -16.25 3.28 2.71
CA TRP A 196 -15.09 4.10 2.40
C TRP A 196 -14.78 4.03 0.91
N LEU A 197 -14.23 5.13 0.40
CA LEU A 197 -13.79 5.27 -0.99
C LEU A 197 -12.34 5.74 -1.00
N LEU A 198 -11.57 5.24 -1.96
CA LEU A 198 -10.25 5.76 -2.29
C LEU A 198 -10.43 6.74 -3.46
N ILE A 199 -9.97 7.97 -3.29
CA ILE A 199 -10.09 9.02 -4.31
C ILE A 199 -8.76 9.74 -4.48
N ASP A 200 -8.59 10.40 -5.62
CA ASP A 200 -7.55 11.41 -5.81
C ASP A 200 -8.03 12.72 -5.14
N LEU A 201 -7.11 13.40 -4.46
CA LEU A 201 -7.30 14.72 -3.88
C LEU A 201 -6.46 15.75 -4.62
N GLU A 202 -6.90 17.01 -4.56
CA GLU A 202 -6.12 18.10 -5.10
C GLU A 202 -4.81 18.29 -4.30
N LYS A 203 -3.76 18.65 -5.04
CA LYS A 203 -2.51 19.10 -4.46
C LYS A 203 -2.76 20.24 -3.48
N ASP A 204 -2.04 20.22 -2.35
CA ASP A 204 -2.14 21.19 -1.26
C ASP A 204 -3.50 21.21 -0.53
N PHE A 205 -4.37 20.21 -0.75
CA PHE A 205 -5.58 20.06 0.06
C PHE A 205 -5.23 19.95 1.55
N LYS A 206 -5.67 20.95 2.31
CA LYS A 206 -5.53 21.00 3.75
C LYS A 206 -6.81 21.57 4.36
N PRO A 207 -7.55 20.78 5.13
CA PRO A 207 -8.76 21.29 5.78
C PRO A 207 -8.39 22.25 6.91
N GLU A 208 -9.26 23.23 7.14
CA GLU A 208 -9.22 24.05 8.35
C GLU A 208 -9.54 23.19 9.57
N LEU A 209 -8.73 23.31 10.62
CA LEU A 209 -8.96 22.62 11.88
C LEU A 209 -10.10 23.27 12.66
N SER A 210 -10.79 22.49 13.49
CA SER A 210 -11.79 23.04 14.40
C SER A 210 -11.13 23.99 15.41
N GLN A 211 -11.89 24.95 15.94
CA GLN A 211 -11.37 25.86 16.97
C GLN A 211 -10.92 25.09 18.23
N LYS A 212 -11.59 23.99 18.56
CA LYS A 212 -11.31 23.15 19.73
C LYS A 212 -10.14 22.20 19.53
N GLU A 213 -9.78 21.89 18.29
CA GLU A 213 -8.70 20.96 17.97
C GLU A 213 -7.36 21.39 18.58
N THR A 214 -7.09 22.70 18.68
CA THR A 214 -5.88 23.20 19.32
C THR A 214 -5.81 22.80 20.80
N GLU A 215 -6.91 22.94 21.54
CA GLU A 215 -7.01 22.56 22.96
C GLU A 215 -6.82 21.04 23.13
N VAL A 216 -7.42 20.24 22.23
CA VAL A 216 -7.27 18.77 22.23
C VAL A 216 -5.81 18.37 22.03
N GLN A 217 -5.10 19.05 21.14
CA GLN A 217 -3.67 18.79 20.92
C GLN A 217 -2.81 19.15 22.13
N ASP A 218 -3.12 20.22 22.85
CA ASP A 218 -2.42 20.58 24.09
C ASP A 218 -2.64 19.55 25.19
N LEU A 219 -3.88 19.08 25.36
CA LEU A 219 -4.19 17.98 26.28
C LEU A 219 -3.41 16.70 25.91
N TRP A 220 -3.33 16.37 24.62
CA TRP A 220 -2.53 15.24 24.15
C TRP A 220 -1.05 15.41 24.46
N ARG A 221 -0.48 16.59 24.22
CA ARG A 221 0.92 16.90 24.54
C ARG A 221 1.20 16.80 26.04
N ALA A 222 0.30 17.30 26.88
CA ALA A 222 0.41 17.23 28.33
C ALA A 222 0.34 15.76 28.81
N PHE A 223 -0.64 14.99 28.33
CA PHE A 223 -0.74 13.57 28.60
C PHE A 223 0.52 12.81 28.20
N PHE A 224 0.99 13.01 26.96
CA PHE A 224 2.19 12.35 26.43
C PHE A 224 3.44 12.65 27.27
N SER A 225 3.60 13.90 27.72
CA SER A 225 4.68 14.28 28.63
C SER A 225 4.55 13.55 29.98
N ALA A 226 3.37 13.55 30.58
CA ALA A 226 3.11 12.97 31.90
C ALA A 226 3.34 11.45 31.96
N VAL A 227 2.96 10.70 30.92
CA VAL A 227 3.15 9.24 30.89
C VAL A 227 4.57 8.81 30.49
N SER A 228 5.41 9.75 30.05
CA SER A 228 6.76 9.43 29.59
C SER A 228 7.73 9.18 30.77
N ILE A 229 8.26 7.97 30.86
CA ILE A 229 9.21 7.60 31.93
C ILE A 229 10.63 7.97 31.51
N LYS A 230 11.23 8.97 32.18
CA LYS A 230 12.57 9.52 31.86
C LYS A 230 13.66 8.45 31.75
N ASN A 231 13.67 7.48 32.67
CA ASN A 231 14.70 6.43 32.72
C ASN A 231 14.53 5.35 31.64
N ARG A 232 13.43 5.37 30.87
CA ARG A 232 13.19 4.42 29.75
C ARG A 232 13.51 5.02 28.38
N ARG A 233 14.29 6.10 28.31
CA ARG A 233 14.65 6.76 27.05
C ARG A 233 15.65 5.93 26.25
N ASN A 234 15.18 5.30 25.17
CA ASN A 234 16.04 4.67 24.18
C ASN A 234 15.70 5.19 22.77
N ARG A 235 16.49 6.15 22.28
CA ARG A 235 16.23 6.83 21.01
C ARG A 235 16.33 5.89 19.79
N LYS A 236 17.27 4.94 19.81
CA LYS A 236 17.44 3.97 18.71
C LYS A 236 16.20 3.10 18.58
N VAL A 237 15.72 2.55 19.70
CA VAL A 237 14.50 1.73 19.73
C VAL A 237 13.27 2.57 19.34
N GLN A 238 13.16 3.80 19.87
CA GLN A 238 12.07 4.70 19.49
C GLN A 238 12.04 4.97 17.97
N GLN A 239 13.18 5.22 17.35
CA GLN A 239 13.28 5.43 15.90
C GLN A 239 12.98 4.16 15.09
N GLN A 240 13.26 2.98 15.64
CA GLN A 240 12.91 1.71 15.00
C GLN A 240 11.39 1.46 14.99
N PHE A 241 10.68 1.83 16.06
CA PHE A 241 9.22 1.71 16.12
C PHE A 241 8.49 2.89 15.47
N MET A 242 9.03 4.09 15.60
CA MET A 242 8.52 5.35 15.05
C MET A 242 9.61 6.05 14.22
N PRO A 243 9.78 5.69 12.94
CA PRO A 243 10.76 6.35 12.08
C PRO A 243 10.52 7.85 11.98
N GLN A 244 11.62 8.61 11.94
CA GLN A 244 11.58 10.08 11.97
C GLN A 244 10.80 10.71 10.82
N LYS A 245 10.76 10.05 9.65
CA LYS A 245 10.02 10.53 8.48
C LYS A 245 8.53 10.79 8.75
N TYR A 246 7.93 10.08 9.71
CA TYR A 246 6.52 10.29 10.07
C TYR A 246 6.31 11.34 11.18
N TRP A 247 7.38 11.80 11.84
CA TRP A 247 7.25 12.67 13.01
C TRP A 247 6.64 14.03 12.68
N LYS A 248 6.75 14.49 11.43
CA LYS A 248 6.09 15.70 10.94
C LYS A 248 4.55 15.62 10.98
N HIS A 249 3.99 14.41 11.01
CA HIS A 249 2.55 14.15 11.07
C HIS A 249 2.06 13.81 12.48
N LEU A 250 2.94 13.85 13.48
CA LEU A 250 2.59 13.59 14.87
C LEU A 250 2.34 14.90 15.60
N ILE A 251 1.34 14.88 16.49
CA ILE A 251 1.04 15.98 17.40
C ILE A 251 2.09 16.02 18.53
N GLU A 252 2.46 14.85 19.04
CA GLU A 252 3.56 14.70 19.98
C GLU A 252 4.90 14.81 19.24
N ARG A 253 5.91 15.37 19.91
CA ARG A 253 7.29 15.37 19.42
C ARG A 253 8.05 14.22 20.10
N PRO A 254 8.33 13.11 19.38
CA PRO A 254 9.00 11.95 19.98
C PRO A 254 10.37 12.34 20.55
N GLY A 255 10.59 12.02 21.83
CA GLY A 255 11.86 12.30 22.51
C GLY A 255 12.01 13.73 23.05
N SER A 256 10.96 14.56 22.98
CA SER A 256 10.92 15.94 23.48
C SER A 256 10.04 16.15 24.71
N SER A 257 9.74 15.08 25.47
CA SER A 257 8.75 15.06 26.56
C SER A 257 8.98 16.06 27.71
N GLN A 258 9.90 17.00 27.58
CA GLN A 258 10.31 17.98 28.57
C GLN A 258 9.84 19.42 28.31
N ASN A 259 9.17 19.75 27.20
CA ASN A 259 8.92 21.16 26.85
C ASN A 259 7.45 21.62 26.88
N HIS A 260 6.50 20.78 27.29
CA HIS A 260 5.09 21.19 27.33
C HIS A 260 4.63 21.36 28.78
N ARG A 261 4.45 22.62 29.20
CA ARG A 261 3.67 23.00 30.38
C ARG A 261 2.41 23.66 29.85
N LEU A 262 1.25 23.25 30.33
CA LEU A 262 0.02 24.01 30.16
C LEU A 262 0.22 25.31 30.94
N GLU A 263 0.11 26.46 30.27
CA GLU A 263 0.05 27.77 30.94
C GLU A 263 -1.33 27.96 31.58
#